data_AF-A0A944EW30-F1
#
_entry.id   AF-A0A944EW30-F1
#
_cell.length_a   1.000
_cell.length_b   1.000
_cell.length_c   1.000
_cell.angle_alpha   90.00
_cell.angle_beta   90.00
_cell.angle_gamma   90.00
#
_symmetry.space_group_name_H-M   'P 1'
#
loop_
_entity.id
_entity.type
_entity.pdbx_description
1 polymer ?
#
loop_
_entity_poly.entity_id
_entity_poly.type
_entity_poly.pdbx_seq_one_letter_code
_entity_poly.pdbx_strand_id
1 'polypeptide(L)' 'MPSSATDHALMRLPFEEWISLSVAAQHAEVDESTAATLARVGRRRGILRSRGKGPAQQVMRIYPGPRRPRTRALGLQQ' A
#
# COMPACT_ATOMS: atom_id res chain seq x y z
N MET A 1 9.12 12.97 5.55
CA MET A 1 7.75 12.56 5.93
C MET A 1 6.94 12.23 4.67
N PRO A 2 6.81 10.95 4.26
CA PRO A 2 5.84 10.56 3.22
C PRO A 2 4.70 9.69 3.77
N SER A 3 4.28 9.87 5.03
CA SER A 3 3.17 9.08 5.60
C SER A 3 1.82 9.49 5.00
N SER A 4 1.51 10.79 4.88
CA SER A 4 0.21 11.27 4.41
C SER A 4 -0.12 10.88 2.96
N ALA A 5 0.77 11.19 2.01
CA ALA A 5 0.51 10.92 0.59
C ALA A 5 0.44 9.42 0.26
N THR A 6 1.31 8.61 0.86
CA THR A 6 1.27 7.15 0.70
C THR A 6 0.04 6.54 1.37
N ASP A 7 -0.32 6.98 2.58
CA ASP A 7 -1.52 6.48 3.25
C ASP A 7 -2.77 6.85 2.44
N HIS A 8 -2.85 8.07 1.93
CA HIS A 8 -3.94 8.52 1.07
C HIS A 8 -4.06 7.69 -0.21
N ALA A 9 -2.94 7.49 -0.93
CA ALA A 9 -2.90 6.67 -2.14
C ALA A 9 -3.31 5.21 -1.87
N LEU A 10 -2.87 4.63 -0.75
CA LEU A 10 -3.27 3.27 -0.36
C LEU A 10 -4.77 3.18 -0.03
N MET A 11 -5.37 4.22 0.56
CA MET A 11 -6.78 4.22 0.90
C MET A 11 -7.72 4.42 -0.31
N ARG A 12 -7.20 4.94 -1.43
CA ARG A 12 -7.94 5.02 -2.69
C ARG A 12 -8.12 3.67 -3.38
N LEU A 13 -7.34 2.65 -3.00
CA LEU A 13 -7.50 1.30 -3.52
C LEU A 13 -8.79 0.66 -2.98
N PRO A 14 -9.52 -0.11 -3.81
CA PRO A 14 -10.70 -0.82 -3.37
C PRO A 14 -10.36 -1.81 -2.25
N PHE A 15 -11.25 -1.90 -1.26
CA PHE A 15 -11.10 -2.78 -0.11
C PHE A 15 -11.55 -4.20 -0.48
N GLU A 16 -10.75 -5.19 -0.11
CA GLU A 16 -11.00 -6.63 -0.33
C GLU A 16 -11.23 -7.04 -1.80
N GLU A 17 -10.76 -6.22 -2.73
CA GLU A 17 -10.81 -6.51 -4.17
C GLU A 17 -9.41 -6.74 -4.75
N TRP A 18 -9.26 -7.78 -5.58
CA TRP A 18 -8.03 -8.06 -6.31
C TRP A 18 -7.98 -7.26 -7.61
N ILE A 19 -7.07 -6.30 -7.69
CA ILE A 19 -6.85 -5.47 -8.88
C ILE A 19 -5.42 -5.64 -9.41
N SER A 20 -5.21 -5.39 -10.70
CA SER A 20 -3.86 -5.35 -11.29
C SER A 20 -3.07 -4.15 -10.79
N LEU A 21 -1.74 -4.19 -10.96
CA LEU A 21 -0.89 -3.03 -10.69
C LEU A 21 -1.26 -1.79 -11.51
N SER A 22 -1.64 -1.98 -12.79
CA SER A 22 -2.09 -0.90 -13.66
C SER A 22 -3.39 -0.25 -13.17
N VAL A 23 -4.36 -1.04 -12.71
CA VAL A 23 -5.61 -0.53 -12.13
C VAL A 23 -5.34 0.14 -10.78
N ALA A 24 -4.43 -0.41 -9.97
CA ALA A 24 -4.01 0.23 -8.72
C ALA A 24 -3.36 1.60 -8.95
N ALA A 25 -2.57 1.75 -10.02
CA ALA A 25 -1.99 3.02 -10.44
C ALA A 25 -3.07 4.06 -10.76
N GLN A 26 -4.11 3.65 -11.50
CA GLN A 26 -5.26 4.51 -11.83
C GLN A 26 -6.00 4.98 -10.57
N HIS A 27 -6.34 4.06 -9.67
CA HIS A 27 -7.02 4.41 -8.41
C HIS A 27 -6.19 5.35 -7.54
N ALA A 28 -4.87 5.14 -7.48
CA ALA A 28 -3.97 5.97 -6.70
C ALA A 28 -3.62 7.31 -7.39
N GLU A 29 -3.98 7.49 -8.67
CA GLU A 29 -3.61 8.63 -9.53
C GLU A 29 -2.07 8.80 -9.62
N VAL A 30 -1.36 7.70 -9.84
CA VAL A 30 0.11 7.66 -9.96
C VAL A 30 0.54 6.85 -11.17
N ASP A 31 1.80 6.97 -11.55
CA ASP A 31 2.41 6.09 -12.54
C ASP A 31 2.60 4.67 -12.00
N GLU A 32 2.79 3.71 -12.92
CA GLU A 32 2.87 2.28 -12.57
C GLU A 32 4.12 1.93 -11.73
N SER A 33 5.23 2.67 -11.89
CA SER A 33 6.45 2.48 -11.08
C SER A 33 6.20 2.93 -9.63
N THR A 34 5.52 4.06 -9.45
CA THR A 34 5.06 4.53 -8.14
C THR A 34 4.04 3.56 -7.53
N ALA A 35 3.12 3.01 -8.32
CA ALA A 35 2.17 2.00 -7.88
C ALA A 35 2.87 0.71 -7.39
N ALA A 36 3.93 0.26 -8.08
CA ALA A 36 4.74 -0.87 -7.63
C ALA A 36 5.43 -0.58 -6.28
N THR A 37 5.90 0.66 -6.09
CA THR A 37 6.46 1.12 -4.81
C THR A 37 5.40 1.13 -3.70
N LEU A 38 4.20 1.66 -3.98
CA LEU A 38 3.05 1.63 -3.06
C LEU A 38 2.67 0.19 -2.68
N ALA A 39 2.62 -0.73 -3.66
CA ALA A 39 2.35 -2.14 -3.42
C ALA A 39 3.37 -2.76 -2.45
N ARG A 40 4.65 -2.47 -2.64
CA ARG A 40 5.73 -2.94 -1.77
C ARG A 40 5.60 -2.36 -0.35
N VAL A 41 5.34 -1.06 -0.23
CA VAL A 41 5.17 -0.39 1.07
C VAL A 41 3.93 -0.90 1.79
N GLY A 42 2.79 -0.96 1.11
CA GLY A 42 1.52 -1.45 1.65
C GLY A 42 1.61 -2.89 2.13
N ARG A 43 2.32 -3.77 1.41
CA ARG A 43 2.62 -5.13 1.88
C ARG A 43 3.47 -5.16 3.13
N ARG A 44 4.57 -4.40 3.17
CA ARG A 44 5.45 -4.30 4.36
C ARG A 44 4.69 -3.80 5.59
N ARG A 45 3.70 -2.93 5.39
CA ARG A 45 2.83 -2.40 6.45
C ARG A 45 1.67 -3.34 6.81
N GLY A 46 1.46 -4.43 6.09
CA GLY A 46 0.30 -5.32 6.28
C GLY A 46 -1.03 -4.70 5.85
N ILE A 47 -1.01 -3.66 5.02
CA ILE A 47 -2.20 -3.01 4.43
C ILE A 47 -2.65 -3.76 3.17
N LEU A 48 -1.69 -4.30 2.40
CA LEU A 48 -1.95 -4.98 1.14
C LEU A 48 -1.53 -6.44 1.18
N ARG A 49 -2.26 -7.28 0.45
CA ARG A 49 -1.81 -8.57 -0.06
C ARG A 49 -1.44 -8.44 -1.53
N SER A 50 -0.59 -9.35 -2.01
CA SER A 50 -0.27 -9.47 -3.43
C SER A 50 -0.30 -10.93 -3.85
N ARG A 51 -0.68 -11.19 -5.09
CA ARG A 51 -0.59 -12.49 -5.75
C ARG A 51 -0.08 -12.34 -7.17
N GLY A 52 0.29 -13.44 -7.81
CA GLY A 52 0.91 -13.42 -9.14
C GLY A 52 2.34 -12.87 -9.13
N LYS A 53 2.91 -12.72 -10.32
CA LYS A 53 4.27 -12.19 -10.56
C LYS A 53 4.31 -11.42 -11.89
N GLY A 54 5.24 -10.47 -12.00
CA GLY A 54 5.46 -9.73 -13.24
C GLY A 54 4.19 -9.00 -13.71
N PRO A 55 3.87 -9.03 -15.03
CA PRO A 55 2.69 -8.36 -15.58
C PRO A 55 1.34 -8.85 -15.01
N ALA A 56 1.30 -10.09 -14.51
CA ALA A 56 0.11 -10.68 -13.90
C ALA A 56 0.00 -10.39 -12.38
N GLN A 57 0.85 -9.51 -11.84
CA GLN A 57 0.82 -9.17 -10.43
C GLN A 57 -0.46 -8.39 -10.08
N GLN A 58 -1.13 -8.86 -9.04
CA GLN A 58 -2.33 -8.26 -8.47
C GLN A 58 -2.11 -7.89 -7.01
N VAL A 59 -2.84 -6.87 -6.55
CA VAL A 59 -2.83 -6.39 -5.17
C VAL A 59 -4.26 -6.27 -4.65
N MET A 60 -4.40 -6.41 -3.33
CA MET A 60 -5.68 -6.25 -2.64
C MET A 60 -5.45 -5.52 -1.33
N ARG A 61 -6.27 -4.49 -1.05
CA ARG A 61 -6.27 -3.82 0.24
C ARG A 61 -7.04 -4.63 1.25
N ILE A 62 -6.37 -5.03 2.33
CA ILE A 62 -6.93 -5.88 3.40
C ILE A 62 -7.11 -5.13 4.71
N TYR A 63 -6.75 -3.84 4.75
CA TYR A 63 -6.87 -3.05 5.96
C TYR A 63 -7.76 -1.81 5.68
N PRO A 64 -8.79 -1.57 6.51
CA PRO A 64 -9.85 -0.62 6.17
C PRO A 64 -9.43 0.84 6.34
N GLY A 65 -8.39 1.14 7.12
CA GLY A 65 -7.97 2.51 7.43
C GLY A 65 -6.47 2.80 7.24
N PRO A 66 -6.01 4.03 7.53
CA PRO A 66 -4.60 4.37 7.43
C PRO A 66 -3.81 3.67 8.53
N ARG A 67 -3.00 2.66 8.15
CA ARG A 67 -2.11 1.98 9.10
C ARG A 67 -0.77 2.71 9.12
N ARG A 68 -0.61 3.60 10.11
CA ARG A 68 0.68 4.24 10.37
C ARG A 68 1.70 3.16 10.76
N PRO A 69 2.97 3.25 10.31
CA PRO A 69 4.03 2.45 10.88
C PRO A 69 3.98 2.65 12.40
N ARG A 70 3.98 1.57 13.19
CA ARG A 70 4.30 1.72 14.61
C ARG A 70 5.70 2.32 14.62
N THR A 71 5.81 3.60 14.97
CA THR A 71 7.09 4.19 15.33
C THR A 71 7.62 3.23 16.37
N ARG A 72 8.73 2.55 16.06
CA ARG A 72 9.47 1.83 17.07
C ARG A 72 9.89 2.92 18.04
N ALA A 73 9.13 3.09 19.13
CA ALA A 73 9.62 3.80 20.29
C ALA A 73 10.88 3.04 20.68
N LEU A 74 12.02 3.52 20.21
CA LEU A 74 13.27 3.23 20.88
C LEU A 74 13.04 3.72 22.32
N GLY A 75 13.38 2.84 23.26
CA GLY A 75 13.05 3.02 24.66
C GLY A 75 13.44 4.41 25.19
N LEU A 76 12.48 5.02 25.86
CA LEU A 76 12.72 5.89 27.00
C LEU A 76 11.97 5.23 28.16
N GLN A 77 12.57 4.16 28.68
CA GLN A 77 12.61 4.04 30.13
C GLN A 77 13.63 5.10 30.57
N GLN A 78 13.19 6.09 31.33
CA GLN A 78 13.71 6.48 32.63
C GLN A 78 12.65 7.35 33.30
#